data_AF-A0A432Z420-F1
#
_entry.id   AF-A0A432Z420-F1
#
_cell.length_a   1.000
_cell.length_b   1.000
_cell.length_c   1.000
_cell.angle_alpha   90.00
_cell.angle_beta   90.00
_cell.angle_gamma   90.00
#
_symmetry.space_group_name_H-M   'P 1'
#
loop_
_entity.id
_entity.type
_entity.pdbx_description
1 polymer ?
#
loop_
_entity_poly.entity_id
_entity_poly.type
_entity_poly.pdbx_seq_one_letter_code
_entity_poly.pdbx_strand_id
1 'polypeptide(L)'
;MSKISYLNEYQQQAPTIENRKVLPTPPKYNQVREREYLTSSEIERISKAAKSVGRHGHRDSTIIMVAYHHALRVSELVNLKWSQVDLTQGLIHVDLSPEITPCFQ
;
A
#
# COMPACT_ATOMS: atom_id res chain seq x y z
N MET A 1 34.68 -3.95 -21.40
CA MET A 1 33.99 -2.71 -21.01
C MET A 1 33.00 -3.05 -19.90
N SER A 2 33.41 -2.69 -18.68
CA SER A 2 32.67 -2.59 -17.41
C SER A 2 31.54 -3.59 -17.09
N LYS A 3 31.93 -4.65 -16.37
CA LYS A 3 31.07 -5.41 -15.44
C LYS A 3 30.55 -4.46 -14.34
N ILE A 4 29.23 -4.35 -14.19
CA ILE A 4 28.62 -3.64 -13.08
C ILE A 4 28.65 -4.57 -11.85
N SER A 5 29.74 -4.49 -11.09
CA SER A 5 29.72 -4.58 -9.62
C SER A 5 28.94 -3.34 -9.15
N TYR A 6 28.00 -3.33 -8.20
CA TYR A 6 28.10 -3.74 -6.81
C TYR A 6 26.69 -4.03 -6.26
N LEU A 7 26.39 -5.26 -5.85
CA LEU A 7 25.40 -5.52 -4.80
C LEU A 7 26.22 -5.66 -3.52
N ASN A 8 26.37 -4.56 -2.80
CA ASN A 8 27.07 -4.55 -1.53
C ASN A 8 26.21 -5.36 -0.54
N GLU A 9 26.70 -6.56 -0.22
CA GLU A 9 26.14 -7.42 0.82
C GLU A 9 26.22 -6.66 2.15
N TYR A 10 25.08 -6.18 2.65
CA TYR A 10 24.98 -5.74 4.04
C TYR A 10 25.05 -6.97 4.95
N GLN A 11 26.27 -7.45 5.21
CA GLN A 11 26.55 -8.42 6.27
C GLN A 11 26.35 -7.72 7.62
N GLN A 12 25.11 -7.63 8.08
CA GLN A 12 24.82 -7.28 9.47
C GLN A 12 25.21 -8.50 10.32
N GLN A 13 26.36 -8.45 10.99
CA GLN A 13 26.69 -9.44 12.01
C GLN A 13 25.66 -9.35 13.14
N ALA A 14 24.80 -10.36 13.25
CA ALA A 14 23.86 -10.50 14.35
C ALA A 14 24.60 -10.94 15.62
N PRO A 15 24.19 -10.47 16.82
CA PRO A 15 24.75 -10.97 18.08
C PRO A 15 24.44 -12.47 18.23
N THR A 16 25.37 -13.22 18.83
CA THR A 16 25.23 -14.66 19.12
C THR A 16 24.06 -14.91 20.07
N ILE A 17 23.03 -15.61 19.57
CA ILE A 17 21.77 -15.91 20.25
C ILE A 17 21.90 -17.27 20.95
N GLU A 18 22.17 -17.31 22.26
CA GLU A 18 22.13 -18.60 22.99
C GLU A 18 20.73 -18.99 23.45
N ASN A 19 19.85 -18.05 23.86
CA ASN A 19 18.53 -18.44 24.39
C ASN A 19 17.51 -17.28 24.34
N ARG A 20 16.69 -17.17 23.27
CA ARG A 20 15.24 -16.85 23.32
C ARG A 20 14.57 -16.62 21.95
N LYS A 21 13.25 -16.89 21.96
CA LYS A 21 12.21 -16.64 20.94
C LYS A 21 11.93 -15.15 20.75
N VAL A 22 12.76 -14.40 20.03
CA VAL A 22 12.38 -13.07 19.53
C VAL A 22 12.65 -13.03 18.04
N LEU A 23 11.59 -12.82 17.24
CA LEU A 23 11.74 -12.64 15.80
C LEU A 23 12.53 -11.35 15.54
N PRO A 24 13.42 -11.32 14.54
CA PRO A 24 14.15 -10.11 14.18
C PRO A 24 13.18 -8.95 13.96
N THR A 25 13.50 -7.79 14.53
CA THR A 25 12.71 -6.58 14.29
C THR A 25 12.80 -6.24 12.80
N PRO A 26 11.66 -6.08 12.08
CA PRO A 26 11.72 -5.72 10.67
C PRO A 26 12.45 -4.38 10.51
N PRO A 27 13.37 -4.26 9.53
CA PRO A 27 14.11 -3.03 9.29
C PRO A 27 13.14 -1.88 8.98
N LYS A 28 13.47 -0.67 9.42
CA LYS A 28 12.63 0.51 9.19
C LYS A 28 12.57 0.81 7.68
N TYR A 29 11.43 1.28 7.18
CA TYR A 29 11.24 1.50 5.73
C TYR A 29 12.31 2.40 5.11
N ASN A 30 12.71 3.45 5.82
CA ASN A 30 13.78 4.38 5.42
C ASN A 30 15.18 3.74 5.34
N GLN A 31 15.38 2.57 5.95
CA GLN A 31 16.65 1.82 5.89
C GLN A 31 16.66 0.84 4.70
N VAL A 32 15.50 0.48 4.17
CA VAL A 32 15.34 -0.50 3.09
C VAL A 32 15.06 0.18 1.75
N ARG A 33 14.41 1.34 1.76
CA ARG A 33 13.97 2.05 0.55
C ARG A 33 14.51 3.46 0.54
N GLU A 34 15.14 3.83 -0.57
CA GLU A 34 15.59 5.20 -0.81
C GLU A 34 14.42 6.18 -1.04
N ARG A 35 13.25 5.67 -1.44
CA ARG A 35 12.05 6.47 -1.75
C ARG A 35 10.78 5.87 -1.14
N GLU A 36 9.98 6.71 -0.49
CA GLU A 36 8.79 6.31 0.27
C GLU A 36 7.46 6.42 -0.50
N TYR A 37 7.46 6.97 -1.71
CA TYR A 37 6.27 7.16 -2.54
C TYR A 37 6.36 6.39 -3.85
N LEU A 38 5.21 6.15 -4.49
CA LEU A 38 5.11 5.49 -5.80
C LEU A 38 5.08 6.53 -6.93
N THR A 39 5.64 6.20 -8.10
CA THR A 39 5.43 6.99 -9.33
C THR A 39 4.13 6.57 -10.01
N SER A 40 3.60 7.43 -10.88
CA SER A 40 2.39 7.11 -11.65
C SER A 40 2.55 5.84 -12.49
N SER A 41 3.73 5.61 -13.08
CA SER A 41 4.00 4.41 -13.88
C SER A 41 4.08 3.12 -13.05
N GLU A 42 4.51 3.20 -11.79
CA GLU A 42 4.45 2.08 -10.86
C GLU A 42 3.01 1.76 -10.48
N ILE A 43 2.18 2.78 -10.25
CA ILE A 43 0.76 2.62 -9.91
C ILE A 43 0.01 1.96 -11.07
N GLU A 44 0.29 2.34 -12.31
CA GLU A 44 -0.25 1.68 -13.50
C GLU A 44 0.13 0.19 -13.54
N ARG A 45 1.39 -0.15 -13.24
CA ARG A 45 1.84 -1.55 -13.16
C ARG A 45 1.11 -2.31 -12.06
N ILE A 46 0.95 -1.72 -10.89
CA ILE A 46 0.24 -2.33 -9.75
C ILE A 46 -1.24 -2.55 -10.11
N SER A 47 -1.91 -1.55 -10.70
CA SER A 47 -3.31 -1.66 -11.13
C SER A 47 -3.50 -2.74 -12.19
N LYS A 48 -2.58 -2.83 -13.17
CA LYS A 48 -2.60 -3.89 -14.19
C LYS A 48 -2.39 -5.28 -13.59
N ALA A 49 -1.45 -5.41 -12.64
CA ALA A 49 -1.23 -6.65 -11.92
C ALA A 49 -2.47 -7.06 -11.11
N ALA A 50 -3.05 -6.14 -10.34
CA ALA A 50 -4.28 -6.38 -9.57
C ALA A 50 -5.45 -6.83 -10.46
N LYS A 51 -5.55 -6.28 -11.68
CA LYS A 51 -6.56 -6.70 -12.65
C LYS A 51 -6.43 -8.16 -13.09
N SER A 52 -5.21 -8.69 -13.11
CA SER A 52 -4.91 -10.06 -13.53
C SER A 52 -5.01 -11.11 -12.41
N VAL A 53 -5.14 -10.67 -11.16
CA VAL A 53 -5.09 -11.54 -9.98
C VAL A 53 -6.49 -11.69 -9.38
N GLY A 54 -6.90 -12.94 -9.16
CA GLY A 54 -8.11 -13.27 -8.39
C GLY A 54 -9.45 -13.08 -9.14
N ARG A 55 -10.54 -13.27 -8.40
CA ARG A 55 -11.92 -13.22 -8.92
C ARG A 55 -12.41 -11.79 -9.21
N HIS A 56 -11.86 -10.79 -8.52
CA HIS A 56 -12.35 -9.41 -8.50
C HIS A 56 -11.35 -8.40 -9.08
N GLY A 57 -10.56 -8.81 -10.08
CA GLY A 57 -9.51 -7.95 -10.63
C GLY A 57 -9.99 -6.58 -11.11
N HIS A 58 -11.20 -6.48 -11.69
CA HIS A 58 -11.75 -5.17 -12.07
C HIS A 58 -12.00 -4.26 -10.86
N ARG A 59 -12.60 -4.79 -9.79
CA ARG A 59 -12.84 -4.05 -8.55
C ARG A 59 -11.52 -3.59 -7.94
N ASP A 60 -10.55 -4.48 -7.81
CA ASP A 60 -9.29 -4.20 -7.12
C ASP A 60 -8.44 -3.20 -7.90
N SER A 61 -8.43 -3.28 -9.24
CA SER A 61 -7.82 -2.28 -10.13
C SER A 61 -8.45 -0.90 -9.97
N THR A 62 -9.78 -0.82 -9.89
CA THR A 62 -10.50 0.44 -9.67
C THR A 62 -10.24 1.02 -8.28
N ILE A 63 -10.24 0.19 -7.24
CA ILE A 63 -9.92 0.59 -5.86
C ILE A 63 -8.56 1.27 -5.79
N ILE A 64 -7.53 0.69 -6.43
CA ILE A 64 -6.18 1.26 -6.48
C ILE A 64 -6.18 2.63 -7.17
N MET A 65 -6.91 2.76 -8.28
CA MET A 65 -6.94 4.00 -9.04
C MET A 65 -7.69 5.12 -8.31
N VAL A 66 -8.84 4.81 -7.70
CA VAL A 66 -9.62 5.76 -6.90
C VAL A 66 -8.82 6.22 -5.68
N ALA A 67 -8.15 5.31 -4.98
CA ALA A 67 -7.30 5.66 -3.84
C ALA A 67 -6.15 6.61 -4.24
N TYR A 68 -5.54 6.40 -5.42
CA TYR A 68 -4.48 7.27 -5.93
C TYR A 68 -4.97 8.66 -6.30
N HIS A 69 -6.10 8.78 -7.02
CA HIS A 69 -6.61 10.07 -7.48
C HIS A 69 -7.20 10.93 -6.37
N HIS A 70 -7.88 10.32 -5.41
CA HIS A 70 -8.62 11.04 -4.36
C HIS A 70 -7.94 10.99 -2.99
N ALA A 71 -6.78 10.34 -2.88
CA ALA A 71 -5.99 10.20 -1.64
C ALA A 71 -6.81 9.68 -0.45
N LEU A 72 -7.78 8.78 -0.70
CA LEU A 72 -8.65 8.20 0.31
C LEU A 72 -7.88 7.23 1.22
N ARG A 73 -8.18 7.25 2.51
CA ARG A 73 -7.70 6.22 3.45
C ARG A 73 -8.43 4.91 3.21
N VAL A 74 -7.80 3.80 3.62
CA VAL A 74 -8.38 2.45 3.47
C VAL A 74 -9.78 2.35 4.10
N SER A 75 -9.97 2.96 5.28
CA SER A 75 -11.28 2.97 5.97
C SER A 75 -12.37 3.73 5.21
N GLU A 76 -12.02 4.84 4.57
CA GLU A 76 -12.95 5.66 3.79
C GLU A 76 -13.32 4.95 2.48
N LEU A 77 -12.32 4.35 1.83
CA LEU A 77 -12.48 3.62 0.59
C LEU A 77 -13.40 2.40 0.73
N VAL A 78 -13.29 1.68 1.86
CA VAL A 78 -14.13 0.51 2.15
C VAL A 78 -15.56 0.91 2.52
N ASN A 79 -15.76 2.11 3.08
CA ASN A 79 -17.07 2.62 3.48
C ASN A 79 -17.73 3.54 2.44
N LEU A 80 -17.15 3.66 1.24
CA LEU A 80 -17.63 4.55 0.19
C LEU A 80 -19.04 4.15 -0.28
N LYS A 81 -19.95 5.13 -0.31
CA LYS A 81 -21.35 4.94 -0.75
C LYS A 81 -21.58 5.44 -2.17
N TRP A 82 -22.50 4.82 -2.90
CA TRP A 82 -22.87 5.28 -4.25
C TRP A 82 -23.43 6.71 -4.27
N SER A 83 -24.11 7.15 -3.20
CA SER A 83 -24.62 8.52 -3.07
C SER A 83 -23.53 9.58 -2.95
N GLN A 84 -22.31 9.18 -2.60
CA GLN A 84 -21.15 10.06 -2.43
C GLN A 84 -20.36 10.26 -3.74
N VAL A 85 -20.60 9.42 -4.75
CA VAL A 85 -19.86 9.42 -6.00
C VAL A 85 -20.65 10.16 -7.07
N ASP A 86 -20.13 11.31 -7.52
CA ASP A 86 -20.63 12.00 -8.70
C ASP A 86 -19.72 11.69 -9.89
N LEU A 87 -20.15 10.74 -10.73
CA LEU A 87 -19.43 10.34 -11.94
C LEU A 87 -19.53 11.39 -13.07
N THR A 88 -20.49 12.30 -13.01
CA THR A 88 -20.64 13.35 -14.04
C THR A 88 -19.64 14.47 -13.83
N GLN A 89 -19.41 14.85 -12.57
CA GLN A 89 -18.47 15.88 -12.19
C GLN A 89 -17.07 15.32 -11.83
N GLY A 90 -16.96 14.00 -11.64
CA GLY A 90 -15.72 13.37 -11.20
C GLY A 90 -15.36 13.70 -9.74
N LEU A 91 -16.38 13.96 -8.92
CA LEU A 91 -16.22 14.35 -7.52
C LEU A 91 -16.61 13.20 -6.60
N ILE A 92 -15.87 13.07 -5.50
CA ILE A 92 -16.19 12.13 -4.42
C ILE A 92 -16.37 12.93 -3.14
N HIS A 93 -17.57 12.87 -2.58
CA HIS A 93 -17.90 13.49 -1.30
C HIS A 93 -17.58 12.50 -0.18
N VAL A 94 -16.58 12.80 0.63
CA VAL A 94 -16.17 11.91 1.73
C VAL A 94 -16.73 12.42 3.03
N ASP A 95 -17.65 11.67 3.61
CA ASP A 95 -18.06 11.91 5.00
C ASP A 95 -17.03 11.28 5.92
N LEU A 96 -16.18 12.11 6.50
CA LEU A 96 -15.34 11.74 7.64
C LEU A 96 -16.24 11.61 8.88
N SER A 97 -17.13 10.61 8.89
CA SER A 97 -17.86 10.28 10.10
C SER A 97 -16.87 9.58 11.03
N PRO A 98 -16.53 10.14 12.19
CA PRO A 98 -15.93 9.37 13.25
C PRO A 98 -17.02 8.44 13.80
N GLU A 99 -17.41 7.43 13.03
CA GLU A 99 -18.10 6.29 13.59
C GLU A 99 -17.07 5.54 14.41
N ILE A 100 -16.99 5.96 15.67
CA ILE A 100 -16.53 5.17 16.79
C ILE A 100 -17.39 3.91 16.74
N THR A 101 -16.95 2.91 16.00
CA THR A 101 -17.50 1.56 16.14
C THR A 101 -17.14 1.17 17.58
N PRO A 102 -18.13 0.99 18.48
CA PRO A 102 -17.82 0.46 19.79
C PRO A 102 -17.16 -0.88 19.55
N CYS A 103 -16.00 -1.04 20.19
CA CYS A 103 -15.21 -2.25 20.20
C CYS A 103 -16.15 -3.48 20.22
N PHE A 104 -15.93 -4.40 19.28
CA PHE A 104 -16.53 -5.73 19.22
C PHE A 104 -16.80 -6.24 20.64
N GLN A 105 -18.08 -6.45 20.96
CA GLN A 105 -18.53 -7.11 22.17
C GLN A 105 -18.52 -8.63 21.97
#